data_AF-A0A9W9BXP6-F1
#
_entry.id   AF-A0A9W9BXP6-F1
#
_cell.length_a   1.000
_cell.length_b   1.000
_cell.length_c   1.000
_cell.angle_alpha   90.00
_cell.angle_beta   90.00
_cell.angle_gamma   90.00
#
_symmetry.space_group_name_H-M   'P 1'
#
loop_
_entity.id
_entity.type
_entity.pdbx_description
1 polymer ?
#
loop_
_entity_poly.entity_id
_entity_poly.type
_entity_poly.pdbx_seq_one_letter_code
_entity_poly.pdbx_strand_id
1 'polypeptide(L)'
;MPSTSDSAHATTAAQTGAPSRKPSTSYRDSTLGVFALLLAFRIVNALTLRTFFQPDEFFQSLEPAWQLAFGGASNAWITWEWRTQLRSSLHPELFAAAYRVAALLADFCGLNPPVKAELLLSTPKVVQAVSAALLDCYTWKLAEKVYGRGSRTALTTPVAVVLFDPLRLSLLLAAFACVLRPTNVLIWLPVAVPTLWQAPKRLRYILIREAILCGSSVLGLSVLSDRAYYSIWTLPPLRFLYFNIAQSLAVFYGRNRPDYYFTEGLPLLLTTALPFAAVGLWQALRVSALTDDASPLNHGILSRLARTSIVMPLMLSLISHKEVRFLYPILPFLHILSARPLSTFLPPHARPSRRTVAGLLLLTNITIAGYASQVHQRGVIDVLHYIRHKHESRNNPSSHTTSSPPAAVLNTTVGFLMPCHSTPWRSHLVYPEINAWALTCEPPIDVPLDQRDMYLDEADEFYINPGPKRWLRDNMESINTITSSGSRSAQFLASQDPKFRAKYRRPWPQNLVFFAALEDELKEVLKDTRYKECWRGFNSHFHDDGRRIGDVVVWCLDE
;
A
#
# COMPACT_ATOMS: atom_id res chain seq x y z
N MET A 1 90.53 31.06 -29.85
CA MET A 1 90.88 29.64 -30.11
C MET A 1 91.35 29.02 -28.80
N PRO A 2 91.02 27.76 -28.45
CA PRO A 2 90.00 26.83 -29.00
C PRO A 2 89.06 26.29 -27.87
N SER A 3 87.81 25.92 -28.18
CA SER A 3 87.25 24.55 -28.40
C SER A 3 86.66 23.91 -27.11
N THR A 4 85.32 23.72 -27.05
CA THR A 4 84.57 22.43 -27.08
C THR A 4 84.79 21.52 -25.86
N SER A 5 83.88 20.70 -25.35
CA SER A 5 82.43 20.43 -25.39
C SER A 5 82.27 19.19 -24.48
N ASP A 6 81.06 18.93 -23.98
CA ASP A 6 80.56 17.61 -23.55
C ASP A 6 81.22 16.95 -22.32
N SER A 7 80.59 16.13 -21.48
CA SER A 7 79.20 15.71 -21.27
C SER A 7 79.19 14.87 -19.98
N ALA A 8 78.02 14.85 -19.34
CA ALA A 8 77.44 13.82 -18.47
C ALA A 8 78.36 12.83 -17.70
N HIS A 9 78.21 12.82 -16.37
CA HIS A 9 77.81 11.62 -15.62
C HIS A 9 77.34 12.03 -14.20
N ALA A 10 76.02 12.08 -14.00
CA ALA A 10 75.42 12.14 -12.67
C ALA A 10 74.61 10.86 -12.45
N THR A 11 75.07 10.08 -11.49
CA THR A 11 74.58 8.76 -11.08
C THR A 11 73.12 8.83 -10.65
N THR A 12 72.24 8.09 -11.34
CA THR A 12 70.82 7.97 -10.99
C THR A 12 70.65 6.98 -9.84
N ALA A 13 70.24 7.47 -8.67
CA ALA A 13 69.82 6.62 -7.56
C ALA A 13 68.42 6.05 -7.83
N ALA A 14 68.31 4.72 -7.84
CA ALA A 14 67.07 4.00 -8.04
C ALA A 14 66.11 4.23 -6.86
N GLN A 15 64.99 4.92 -7.10
CA GLN A 15 63.84 4.90 -6.19
C GLN A 15 63.10 3.57 -6.36
N THR A 16 63.16 2.73 -5.33
CA THR A 16 62.31 1.55 -5.18
C THR A 16 60.84 1.98 -5.16
N GLY A 17 60.12 1.61 -6.23
CA GLY A 17 58.68 1.85 -6.34
C GLY A 17 57.90 1.11 -5.26
N ALA A 18 57.15 1.86 -4.46
CA ALA A 18 56.08 1.30 -3.65
C ALA A 18 55.02 0.65 -4.57
N PRO A 19 54.46 -0.51 -4.21
CA PRO A 19 53.46 -1.17 -5.05
C PRO A 19 52.22 -0.28 -5.17
N SER A 20 51.71 -0.15 -6.39
CA SER A 20 50.51 0.61 -6.69
C SER A 20 49.33 0.07 -5.86
N ARG A 21 48.73 0.95 -5.07
CA ARG A 21 47.54 0.66 -4.27
C ARG A 21 46.40 0.35 -5.25
N LYS A 22 46.05 -0.93 -5.38
CA LYS A 22 44.91 -1.39 -6.19
C LYS A 22 43.67 -0.56 -5.81
N PRO A 23 42.90 -0.03 -6.77
CA PRO A 23 41.68 0.70 -6.47
C PRO A 23 40.68 -0.26 -5.79
N SER A 24 40.14 0.20 -4.67
CA SER A 24 39.41 -0.59 -3.68
C SER A 24 38.12 -1.23 -4.21
N THR A 25 37.97 -2.54 -3.99
CA THR A 25 36.71 -3.29 -3.98
C THR A 25 35.68 -2.78 -2.95
N SER A 26 36.12 -1.97 -1.99
CA SER A 26 35.37 -1.48 -0.81
C SER A 26 34.01 -0.79 -1.09
N TYR A 27 33.82 -0.11 -2.22
CA TYR A 27 32.59 0.67 -2.45
C TYR A 27 31.40 -0.18 -2.94
N ARG A 28 31.65 -1.26 -3.70
CA ARG A 28 30.58 -2.20 -4.12
C ARG A 28 30.04 -2.95 -2.90
N ASP A 29 30.93 -3.36 -2.01
CA ASP A 29 30.60 -3.99 -0.73
C ASP A 29 29.75 -3.05 0.15
N SER A 30 30.04 -1.75 0.13
CA SER A 30 29.26 -0.74 0.86
C SER A 30 27.83 -0.59 0.34
N THR A 31 27.59 -0.62 -0.97
CA THR A 31 26.23 -0.47 -1.53
C THR A 31 25.38 -1.71 -1.28
N LEU A 32 25.96 -2.90 -1.46
CA LEU A 32 25.27 -4.17 -1.18
C LEU A 32 24.96 -4.27 0.32
N GLY A 33 25.90 -3.88 1.19
CA GLY A 33 25.70 -3.81 2.63
C GLY A 33 24.57 -2.86 3.03
N VAL A 34 24.52 -1.65 2.46
CA VAL A 34 23.42 -0.69 2.71
C VAL A 34 22.09 -1.24 2.23
N PHE A 35 22.03 -1.82 1.02
CA PHE A 35 20.78 -2.42 0.53
C PHE A 35 20.32 -3.60 1.40
N ALA A 36 21.24 -4.48 1.81
CA ALA A 36 20.92 -5.60 2.69
C ALA A 36 20.38 -5.12 4.05
N LEU A 37 20.97 -4.06 4.62
CA LEU A 37 20.49 -3.45 5.86
C LEU A 37 19.09 -2.85 5.70
N LEU A 38 18.86 -2.09 4.62
CA LEU A 38 17.54 -1.51 4.30
C LEU A 38 16.50 -2.60 4.07
N LEU A 39 16.86 -3.66 3.36
CA LEU A 39 15.98 -4.80 3.11
C LEU A 39 15.63 -5.52 4.40
N ALA A 40 16.62 -5.83 5.25
CA ALA A 40 16.38 -6.44 6.55
C ALA A 40 15.47 -5.56 7.42
N PHE A 41 15.75 -4.26 7.48
CA PHE A 41 14.90 -3.30 8.19
C PHE A 41 13.47 -3.29 7.67
N ARG A 42 13.26 -3.24 6.34
CA ARG A 42 11.91 -3.21 5.74
C ARG A 42 11.17 -4.53 5.91
N ILE A 43 11.86 -5.67 5.88
CA ILE A 43 11.25 -6.98 6.15
C ILE A 43 10.79 -7.05 7.60
N VAL A 44 11.66 -6.72 8.56
CA VAL A 44 11.31 -6.69 9.99
C VAL A 44 10.14 -5.74 10.23
N ASN A 45 10.19 -4.54 9.66
CA ASN A 45 9.10 -3.58 9.75
C ASN A 45 7.79 -4.18 9.20
N ALA A 46 7.77 -4.68 7.96
CA ALA A 46 6.56 -5.18 7.33
C ALA A 46 5.96 -6.40 8.06
N LEU A 47 6.78 -7.33 8.53
CA LEU A 47 6.33 -8.54 9.24
C LEU A 47 5.85 -8.25 10.67
N THR A 48 6.35 -7.17 11.29
CA THR A 48 5.92 -6.77 12.65
C THR A 48 4.71 -5.84 12.65
N LEU A 49 4.26 -5.33 11.49
CA LEU A 49 3.03 -4.53 11.39
C LEU A 49 1.80 -5.34 11.84
N ARG A 50 1.06 -4.78 12.81
CA ARG A 50 -0.21 -5.33 13.34
C ARG A 50 -1.43 -4.47 13.00
N THR A 51 -1.21 -3.41 12.24
CA THR A 51 -2.22 -2.40 11.88
C THR A 51 -2.19 -2.16 10.38
N PHE A 52 -3.07 -1.30 9.90
CA PHE A 52 -3.14 -0.85 8.52
C PHE A 52 -3.48 0.65 8.50
N PHE A 53 -3.27 1.29 7.35
CA PHE A 53 -3.63 2.69 7.14
C PHE A 53 -4.83 2.83 6.20
N GLN A 54 -4.86 2.05 5.14
CA GLN A 54 -5.86 2.13 4.07
C GLN A 54 -6.35 0.72 3.72
N PRO A 55 -7.54 0.33 4.22
CA PRO A 55 -8.04 -1.03 4.12
C PRO A 55 -8.54 -1.36 2.71
N ASP A 56 -8.96 -0.34 1.96
CA ASP A 56 -9.37 -0.42 0.55
C ASP A 56 -8.25 -1.01 -0.34
N GLU A 57 -6.98 -0.78 0.00
CA GLU A 57 -5.84 -1.33 -0.76
C GLU A 57 -5.81 -2.87 -0.73
N PHE A 58 -6.31 -3.51 0.33
CA PHE A 58 -6.47 -4.97 0.35
C PHE A 58 -7.44 -5.42 -0.75
N PHE A 59 -8.58 -4.73 -0.88
CA PHE A 59 -9.61 -5.03 -1.87
C PHE A 59 -9.21 -4.63 -3.29
N GLN A 60 -8.44 -3.56 -3.44
CA GLN A 60 -8.01 -3.09 -4.75
C GLN A 60 -6.81 -3.85 -5.30
N SER A 61 -6.00 -4.48 -4.43
CA SER A 61 -4.76 -5.15 -4.85
C SER A 61 -4.72 -6.63 -4.50
N LEU A 62 -4.95 -7.00 -3.23
CA LEU A 62 -4.74 -8.37 -2.76
C LEU A 62 -5.90 -9.30 -3.11
N GLU A 63 -7.16 -8.83 -3.09
CA GLU A 63 -8.31 -9.67 -3.44
C GLU A 63 -8.32 -10.09 -4.93
N PRO A 64 -8.10 -9.19 -5.91
CA PRO A 64 -7.92 -9.59 -7.31
C PRO A 64 -6.71 -10.50 -7.50
N ALA A 65 -5.60 -10.23 -6.79
CA ALA A 65 -4.42 -11.07 -6.83
C ALA A 65 -4.69 -12.49 -6.30
N TRP A 66 -5.49 -12.59 -5.23
CA TRP A 66 -5.91 -13.87 -4.66
C TRP A 66 -6.76 -14.67 -5.65
N GLN A 67 -7.74 -14.02 -6.29
CA GLN A 67 -8.54 -14.66 -7.33
C GLN A 67 -7.69 -15.11 -8.52
N LEU A 68 -6.71 -14.32 -8.96
CA LEU A 68 -5.78 -14.71 -10.02
C LEU A 68 -4.91 -15.91 -9.62
N ALA A 69 -4.47 -15.94 -8.36
CA ALA A 69 -3.62 -17.01 -7.85
C ALA A 69 -4.37 -18.34 -7.71
N PHE A 70 -5.59 -18.31 -7.14
CA PHE A 70 -6.31 -19.49 -6.65
C PHE A 70 -7.66 -19.76 -7.34
N GLY A 71 -8.07 -18.91 -8.29
CA GLY A 71 -9.29 -19.07 -9.07
C GLY A 71 -10.57 -18.56 -8.38
N GLY A 72 -11.70 -18.60 -9.09
CA GLY A 72 -12.98 -18.05 -8.62
C GLY A 72 -13.59 -18.78 -7.41
N ALA A 73 -13.30 -20.07 -7.24
CA ALA A 73 -13.75 -20.87 -6.10
C ALA A 73 -13.10 -20.43 -4.76
N SER A 74 -12.08 -19.57 -4.82
CA SER A 74 -11.42 -19.03 -3.63
C SER A 74 -12.28 -18.00 -2.87
N ASN A 75 -13.43 -17.57 -3.42
CA ASN A 75 -14.34 -16.60 -2.80
C ASN A 75 -13.64 -15.28 -2.40
N ALA A 76 -12.79 -14.75 -3.29
CA ALA A 76 -12.19 -13.42 -3.15
C ALA A 76 -13.23 -12.32 -3.37
N TRP A 77 -13.06 -11.17 -2.70
CA TRP A 77 -13.99 -10.05 -2.86
C TRP A 77 -13.56 -9.11 -3.98
N ILE A 78 -14.20 -9.22 -5.14
CA ILE A 78 -13.93 -8.33 -6.28
C ILE A 78 -14.85 -7.12 -6.24
N THR A 79 -14.25 -5.95 -6.05
CA THR A 79 -14.98 -4.67 -5.97
C THR A 79 -15.50 -4.18 -7.32
N TRP A 80 -16.38 -3.20 -7.27
CA TRP A 80 -17.03 -2.61 -8.43
C TRP A 80 -16.05 -1.98 -9.43
N GLU A 81 -14.88 -1.48 -9.00
CA GLU A 81 -13.87 -0.90 -9.90
C GLU A 81 -13.32 -1.93 -10.90
N TRP A 82 -13.18 -3.17 -10.46
CA TRP A 82 -12.78 -4.28 -11.32
C TRP A 82 -13.93 -4.69 -12.24
N ARG A 83 -15.16 -4.75 -11.73
CA ARG A 83 -16.34 -5.06 -12.56
C ARG A 83 -16.53 -4.05 -13.70
N THR A 84 -16.20 -2.79 -13.46
CA THR A 84 -16.26 -1.68 -14.45
C THR A 84 -14.97 -1.46 -15.25
N GLN A 85 -13.93 -2.27 -15.01
CA GLN A 85 -12.63 -2.22 -15.70
C GLN A 85 -11.90 -0.87 -15.55
N LEU A 86 -11.87 -0.32 -14.33
CA LEU A 86 -11.21 0.95 -14.01
C LEU A 86 -9.75 0.79 -13.55
N ARG A 87 -9.30 -0.43 -13.26
CA ARG A 87 -7.95 -0.72 -12.75
C ARG A 87 -7.19 -1.64 -13.69
N SER A 88 -5.88 -1.41 -13.81
CA SER A 88 -5.00 -2.33 -14.54
C SER A 88 -4.66 -3.54 -13.68
N SER A 89 -4.74 -4.72 -14.27
CA SER A 89 -4.44 -6.02 -13.67
C SER A 89 -2.94 -6.25 -13.41
N LEU A 90 -2.06 -5.44 -14.02
CA LEU A 90 -0.61 -5.53 -13.86
C LEU A 90 -0.13 -5.46 -12.40
N HIS A 91 -0.78 -4.67 -11.55
CA HIS A 91 -0.38 -4.56 -10.14
C HIS A 91 -0.78 -5.79 -9.31
N PRO A 92 -2.04 -6.27 -9.35
CA PRO A 92 -2.40 -7.55 -8.74
C PRO A 92 -1.64 -8.76 -9.28
N GLU A 93 -1.29 -8.80 -10.57
CA GLU A 93 -0.54 -9.90 -11.17
C GLU A 93 0.82 -10.13 -10.48
N LEU A 94 1.49 -9.06 -10.03
CA LEU A 94 2.73 -9.16 -9.26
C LEU A 94 2.51 -9.95 -7.95
N PHE A 95 1.43 -9.65 -7.23
CA PHE A 95 1.09 -10.36 -6.00
C PHE A 95 0.58 -11.77 -6.28
N ALA A 96 -0.19 -11.97 -7.36
CA ALA A 96 -0.70 -13.27 -7.75
C ALA A 96 0.45 -14.25 -8.06
N ALA A 97 1.47 -13.78 -8.79
CA ALA A 97 2.68 -14.56 -9.04
C ALA A 97 3.40 -14.92 -7.74
N ALA A 98 3.54 -13.96 -6.81
CA ALA A 98 4.15 -14.20 -5.51
C ALA A 98 3.36 -15.22 -4.66
N TYR A 99 2.03 -15.12 -4.62
CA TYR A 99 1.18 -16.09 -3.94
C TYR A 99 1.31 -17.50 -4.52
N ARG A 100 1.35 -17.64 -5.85
CA ARG A 100 1.54 -18.93 -6.50
C ARG A 100 2.89 -19.56 -6.15
N VAL A 101 3.96 -18.77 -6.21
CA VAL A 101 5.30 -19.25 -5.81
C VAL A 101 5.31 -19.66 -4.35
N ALA A 102 4.76 -18.85 -3.45
CA ALA A 102 4.67 -19.17 -2.03
C ALA A 102 3.84 -20.45 -1.76
N ALA A 103 2.71 -20.62 -2.44
CA ALA A 103 1.88 -21.81 -2.34
C ALA A 103 2.61 -23.07 -2.84
N LEU A 104 3.28 -23.00 -4.00
CA LEU A 104 4.06 -24.11 -4.55
C LEU A 104 5.22 -24.50 -3.63
N LEU A 105 5.91 -23.52 -3.03
CA LEU A 105 6.97 -23.78 -2.07
C LEU A 105 6.43 -24.41 -0.78
N ALA A 106 5.26 -23.97 -0.30
CA ALA A 106 4.62 -24.57 0.87
C ALA A 106 4.24 -26.03 0.61
N ASP A 107 3.68 -26.31 -0.57
CA ASP A 107 3.27 -27.66 -0.96
C ASP A 107 4.49 -28.57 -1.18
N PHE A 108 5.55 -28.06 -1.81
CA PHE A 108 6.82 -28.78 -2.00
C PHE A 108 7.49 -29.13 -0.66
N CYS A 109 7.45 -28.23 0.31
CA CYS A 109 7.98 -28.45 1.66
C CYS A 109 7.03 -29.25 2.57
N GLY A 110 5.84 -29.64 2.10
CA GLY A 110 4.85 -30.35 2.91
C GLY A 110 4.37 -29.59 4.14
N LEU A 111 4.24 -28.25 4.04
CA LEU A 111 3.82 -27.42 5.17
C LEU A 111 2.36 -27.67 5.55
N ASN A 112 2.08 -27.73 6.86
CA ASN A 112 0.72 -27.83 7.37
C ASN A 112 -0.15 -26.64 6.92
N PRO A 113 -1.46 -26.80 6.72
CA PRO A 113 -2.34 -25.73 6.26
C PRO A 113 -2.25 -24.40 7.05
N PRO A 114 -2.16 -24.41 8.40
CA PRO A 114 -1.99 -23.16 9.16
C PRO A 114 -0.67 -22.44 8.86
N VAL A 115 0.42 -23.20 8.68
CA VAL A 115 1.74 -22.64 8.35
C VAL A 115 1.74 -22.08 6.92
N LYS A 116 1.07 -22.78 6.00
CA LYS A 116 0.84 -22.28 4.64
C LYS A 116 0.03 -20.97 4.66
N ALA A 117 -1.00 -20.87 5.49
CA ALA A 117 -1.77 -19.65 5.66
C ALA A 117 -0.89 -18.47 6.11
N GLU A 118 -0.03 -18.66 7.12
CA GLU A 118 0.88 -17.60 7.56
C GLU A 118 1.93 -17.19 6.53
N LEU A 119 2.42 -18.15 5.73
CA LEU A 119 3.29 -17.85 4.60
C LEU A 119 2.57 -16.97 3.58
N LEU A 120 1.32 -17.29 3.25
CA LEU A 120 0.51 -16.50 2.31
C LEU A 120 0.26 -15.09 2.84
N LEU A 121 -0.09 -14.91 4.12
CA LEU A 121 -0.26 -13.57 4.72
C LEU A 121 1.05 -12.75 4.72
N SER A 122 2.19 -13.42 4.90
CA SER A 122 3.51 -12.77 4.92
C SER A 122 4.01 -12.40 3.52
N THR A 123 3.58 -13.11 2.48
CA THR A 123 4.04 -12.95 1.10
C THR A 123 3.89 -11.52 0.55
N PRO A 124 2.70 -10.88 0.54
CA PRO A 124 2.55 -9.52 0.03
C PRO A 124 3.34 -8.50 0.87
N LYS A 125 3.48 -8.72 2.19
CA LYS A 125 4.29 -7.89 3.08
C LYS A 125 5.76 -7.89 2.66
N VAL A 126 6.31 -9.06 2.31
CA VAL A 126 7.70 -9.18 1.83
C VAL A 126 7.88 -8.52 0.46
N VAL A 127 6.95 -8.71 -0.48
CA VAL A 127 7.01 -8.05 -1.80
C VAL A 127 7.02 -6.51 -1.66
N GLN A 128 6.18 -5.98 -0.77
CA GLN A 128 6.16 -4.55 -0.47
C GLN A 128 7.44 -4.09 0.25
N ALA A 129 7.98 -4.89 1.17
CA ALA A 129 9.25 -4.59 1.85
C ALA A 129 10.42 -4.48 0.87
N VAL A 130 10.50 -5.38 -0.12
CA VAL A 130 11.50 -5.31 -1.21
C VAL A 130 11.33 -4.02 -2.01
N SER A 131 10.09 -3.68 -2.38
CA SER A 131 9.78 -2.45 -3.15
C SER A 131 10.17 -1.19 -2.37
N ALA A 132 9.87 -1.14 -1.07
CA ALA A 132 10.24 -0.05 -0.18
C ALA A 132 11.76 0.05 0.02
N ALA A 133 12.47 -1.08 0.18
CA ALA A 133 13.92 -1.09 0.31
C ALA A 133 14.63 -0.62 -0.96
N LEU A 134 14.09 -0.97 -2.13
CA LEU A 134 14.55 -0.44 -3.42
C LEU A 134 14.34 1.08 -3.48
N LEU A 135 13.16 1.58 -3.11
CA LEU A 135 12.88 3.01 -3.06
C LEU A 135 13.87 3.75 -2.16
N ASP A 136 14.10 3.26 -0.94
CA ASP A 136 15.07 3.84 0.00
C ASP A 136 16.48 3.85 -0.56
N CYS A 137 16.92 2.72 -1.15
CA CYS A 137 18.26 2.59 -1.72
C CYS A 137 18.47 3.56 -2.90
N TYR A 138 17.50 3.71 -3.79
CA TYR A 138 17.58 4.66 -4.90
C TYR A 138 17.47 6.13 -4.43
N THR A 139 16.71 6.38 -3.37
CA THR A 139 16.63 7.71 -2.72
C THR A 139 17.99 8.08 -2.13
N TRP A 140 18.63 7.16 -1.41
CA TRP A 140 19.98 7.34 -0.87
C TRP A 140 21.01 7.55 -1.99
N LYS A 141 21.00 6.73 -3.05
CA LYS A 141 21.90 6.90 -4.21
C LYS A 141 21.72 8.27 -4.89
N LEU A 142 20.47 8.74 -5.01
CA LEU A 142 20.20 10.06 -5.58
C LEU A 142 20.71 11.17 -4.65
N ALA A 143 20.52 11.05 -3.34
CA ALA A 143 21.06 11.98 -2.36
C ALA A 143 22.59 12.06 -2.40
N GLU A 144 23.30 10.92 -2.47
CA GLU A 144 24.77 10.88 -2.60
C GLU A 144 25.25 11.56 -3.89
N LYS A 145 24.55 11.35 -5.01
CA LYS A 145 24.88 11.98 -6.29
C LYS A 145 24.74 13.50 -6.22
N VAL A 146 23.71 14.00 -5.54
CA VAL A 146 23.39 15.43 -5.45
C VAL A 146 24.30 16.16 -4.45
N TYR A 147 24.56 15.58 -3.28
CA TYR A 147 25.31 16.22 -2.20
C TYR A 147 26.81 15.85 -2.13
N GLY A 148 27.22 14.80 -2.85
CA GLY A 148 28.63 14.41 -3.00
C GLY A 148 29.15 13.51 -1.87
N ARG A 149 29.32 12.22 -2.18
CA ARG A 149 30.44 11.35 -1.73
C ARG A 149 30.38 10.07 -2.58
N GLY A 150 31.44 9.77 -3.33
CA GLY A 150 31.59 8.52 -4.11
C GLY A 150 31.07 8.56 -5.54
N SER A 151 31.78 9.28 -6.42
CA SER A 151 31.56 9.29 -7.87
C SER A 151 31.60 7.87 -8.48
N ARG A 152 30.64 7.60 -9.39
CA ARG A 152 30.45 6.39 -10.23
C ARG A 152 29.77 5.17 -9.56
N THR A 153 28.56 5.37 -9.05
CA THR A 153 27.54 4.32 -8.75
C THR A 153 26.94 3.63 -9.99
N ALA A 154 27.66 3.59 -11.11
CA ALA A 154 27.17 2.96 -12.35
C ALA A 154 27.26 1.42 -12.35
N LEU A 155 27.82 0.76 -11.31
CA LEU A 155 28.15 -0.67 -11.38
C LEU A 155 27.68 -1.54 -10.19
N THR A 156 26.66 -1.12 -9.45
CA THR A 156 25.92 -2.00 -8.53
C THR A 156 24.44 -1.77 -8.73
N THR A 157 23.97 -2.38 -9.80
CA THR A 157 22.59 -2.30 -10.23
C THR A 157 21.97 -3.70 -10.14
N PRO A 158 20.70 -3.82 -9.68
CA PRO A 158 20.02 -5.10 -9.58
C PRO A 158 20.01 -5.81 -10.94
N VAL A 159 19.85 -7.14 -10.95
CA VAL A 159 19.86 -7.99 -12.16
C VAL A 159 19.02 -7.41 -13.32
N ALA A 160 17.93 -6.70 -13.02
CA ALA A 160 17.11 -5.99 -14.01
C ALA A 160 17.84 -4.89 -14.82
N VAL A 161 18.84 -4.21 -14.26
CA VAL A 161 19.64 -3.19 -14.97
C VAL A 161 20.81 -3.81 -15.72
N VAL A 162 21.24 -5.03 -15.37
CA VAL A 162 22.23 -5.76 -16.17
C VAL A 162 21.64 -6.14 -17.53
N LEU A 163 20.31 -6.27 -17.60
CA LEU A 163 19.57 -6.60 -18.82
C LEU A 163 19.15 -5.37 -19.65
N PHE A 164 19.10 -4.15 -19.08
CA PHE A 164 18.57 -2.96 -19.74
C PHE A 164 19.41 -1.69 -19.50
N ASP A 165 19.57 -0.87 -20.54
CA ASP A 165 20.14 0.48 -20.44
C ASP A 165 19.42 1.30 -19.34
N PRO A 166 20.13 1.99 -18.42
CA PRO A 166 19.53 2.78 -17.35
C PRO A 166 18.45 3.78 -17.81
N LEU A 167 18.59 4.36 -19.01
CA LEU A 167 17.59 5.25 -19.60
C LEU A 167 16.31 4.48 -19.90
N ARG A 168 16.43 3.34 -20.59
CA ARG A 168 15.30 2.47 -20.94
C ARG A 168 14.58 1.98 -19.71
N LEU A 169 15.33 1.52 -18.70
CA LEU A 169 14.72 1.10 -17.44
C LEU A 169 13.95 2.24 -16.76
N SER A 170 14.50 3.46 -16.72
CA SER A 170 13.77 4.60 -16.13
C SER A 170 12.47 4.91 -16.89
N LEU A 171 12.49 4.80 -18.22
CA LEU A 171 11.33 5.09 -19.07
C LEU A 171 10.28 4.00 -18.95
N LEU A 172 10.70 2.73 -18.87
CA LEU A 172 9.81 1.58 -18.61
C LEU A 172 9.13 1.71 -17.24
N LEU A 173 9.90 2.02 -16.19
CA LEU A 173 9.35 2.22 -14.84
C LEU A 173 8.43 3.45 -14.77
N ALA A 174 8.78 4.54 -15.46
CA ALA A 174 7.94 5.73 -15.56
C ALA A 174 6.60 5.42 -16.26
N ALA A 175 6.65 4.72 -17.40
CA ALA A 175 5.47 4.31 -18.13
C ALA A 175 4.59 3.35 -17.30
N PHE A 176 5.21 2.38 -16.62
CA PHE A 176 4.51 1.45 -15.73
C PHE A 176 3.82 2.19 -14.59
N ALA A 177 4.49 3.15 -13.96
CA ALA A 177 3.90 3.99 -12.91
C ALA A 177 2.69 4.80 -13.43
N CYS A 178 2.74 5.36 -14.64
CA CYS A 178 1.64 6.08 -15.25
C CYS A 178 0.46 5.18 -15.63
N VAL A 179 0.71 3.93 -16.06
CA VAL A 179 -0.34 2.95 -16.31
C VAL A 179 -1.05 2.54 -15.03
N LEU A 180 -0.29 2.25 -13.97
CA LEU A 180 -0.87 1.88 -12.68
C LEU A 180 -1.63 3.03 -12.03
N ARG A 181 -1.09 4.25 -12.12
CA ARG A 181 -1.70 5.47 -11.58
C ARG A 181 -1.49 6.63 -12.57
N PRO A 182 -2.53 7.03 -13.33
CA PRO A 182 -2.43 8.12 -14.31
C PRO A 182 -1.94 9.45 -13.74
N THR A 183 -2.15 9.69 -12.45
CA THR A 183 -1.66 10.90 -11.75
C THR A 183 -0.13 10.98 -11.67
N ASN A 184 0.62 9.89 -11.87
CA ASN A 184 2.08 9.93 -11.96
C ASN A 184 2.60 10.78 -13.14
N VAL A 185 1.74 11.09 -14.11
CA VAL A 185 2.05 12.06 -15.18
C VAL A 185 2.43 13.43 -14.58
N LEU A 186 1.85 13.82 -13.43
CA LEU A 186 2.17 15.07 -12.73
C LEU A 186 3.62 15.12 -12.20
N ILE A 187 4.28 13.97 -12.06
CA ILE A 187 5.68 13.87 -11.63
C ILE A 187 6.60 13.91 -12.83
N TRP A 188 6.28 13.11 -13.86
CA TRP A 188 7.14 12.94 -15.02
C TRP A 188 7.09 14.13 -15.96
N LEU A 189 6.00 14.89 -16.04
CA LEU A 189 5.92 16.10 -16.88
C LEU A 189 6.92 17.20 -16.45
N PRO A 190 6.97 17.64 -15.17
CA PRO A 190 7.95 18.62 -14.72
C PRO A 190 9.42 18.16 -14.85
N VAL A 191 9.67 16.86 -14.92
CA VAL A 191 11.01 16.29 -15.14
C VAL A 191 11.34 16.21 -16.63
N ALA A 192 10.42 15.70 -17.45
CA ALA A 192 10.62 15.41 -18.86
C ALA A 192 10.64 16.68 -19.73
N VAL A 193 9.71 17.62 -19.51
CA VAL A 193 9.58 18.82 -20.35
C VAL A 193 10.86 19.68 -20.34
N PRO A 194 11.42 20.06 -19.17
CA PRO A 194 12.68 20.80 -19.16
C PRO A 194 13.85 20.00 -19.71
N THR A 195 13.87 18.68 -19.49
CA THR A 195 14.93 17.79 -19.99
C THR A 195 14.93 17.74 -21.52
N LEU A 196 13.76 17.63 -22.15
CA LEU A 196 13.61 17.64 -23.61
C LEU A 196 13.92 19.02 -24.20
N TRP A 197 13.50 20.09 -23.52
CA TRP A 197 13.74 21.47 -23.96
C TRP A 197 15.25 21.79 -23.98
N GLN A 198 15.97 21.42 -22.92
CA GLN A 198 17.40 21.66 -22.76
C GLN A 198 18.29 20.69 -23.57
N ALA A 199 17.75 19.56 -24.04
CA ALA A 199 18.53 18.57 -24.77
C ALA A 199 18.90 19.03 -26.20
N PRO A 200 20.12 18.75 -26.68
CA PRO A 200 20.51 18.96 -28.07
C PRO A 200 19.68 18.09 -29.03
N LYS A 201 19.55 18.50 -30.30
CA LYS A 201 18.65 17.86 -31.29
C LYS A 201 18.79 16.33 -31.35
N ARG A 202 20.03 15.82 -31.39
CA ARG A 202 20.30 14.36 -31.42
C ARG A 202 19.80 13.66 -30.16
N LEU A 203 20.09 14.20 -28.98
CA LEU A 203 19.65 13.61 -27.71
C LEU A 203 18.13 13.71 -27.55
N ARG A 204 17.53 14.83 -27.95
CA ARG A 204 16.07 15.01 -27.95
C ARG A 204 15.38 13.95 -28.80
N TYR A 205 15.91 13.66 -30.00
CA TYR A 205 15.40 12.58 -30.85
C TYR A 205 15.50 11.21 -30.16
N ILE A 206 16.66 10.89 -29.56
CA ILE A 206 16.85 9.64 -28.83
C ILE A 206 15.85 9.52 -27.67
N LEU A 207 15.69 10.57 -26.86
CA LEU A 207 14.76 10.58 -25.73
C LEU A 207 13.32 10.36 -26.18
N ILE A 208 12.86 11.04 -27.24
CA ILE A 208 11.51 10.88 -27.77
C ILE A 208 11.32 9.46 -28.32
N ARG A 209 12.26 8.96 -29.13
CA ARG A 209 12.20 7.60 -29.68
C ARG A 209 12.11 6.55 -28.57
N GLU A 210 13.02 6.61 -27.59
CA GLU A 210 13.04 5.65 -26.48
C GLU A 210 11.81 5.78 -25.60
N ALA A 211 11.30 7.00 -25.36
CA ALA A 211 10.06 7.20 -24.62
C ALA A 211 8.84 6.60 -25.33
N ILE A 212 8.76 6.74 -26.66
CA ILE A 212 7.68 6.14 -27.46
C ILE A 212 7.79 4.61 -27.44
N LEU A 213 8.99 4.04 -27.62
CA LEU A 213 9.19 2.58 -27.62
C LEU A 213 8.93 1.96 -26.24
N CYS A 214 9.45 2.57 -25.17
CA CYS A 214 9.23 2.08 -23.80
C CYS A 214 7.76 2.29 -23.37
N GLY A 215 7.17 3.43 -23.73
CA GLY A 215 5.77 3.72 -23.44
C GLY A 215 4.82 2.78 -24.17
N SER A 216 5.04 2.53 -25.47
CA SER A 216 4.19 1.63 -26.26
C SER A 216 4.32 0.18 -25.84
N SER A 217 5.52 -0.28 -25.47
CA SER A 217 5.73 -1.64 -24.96
C SER A 217 5.00 -1.88 -23.64
N VAL A 218 5.09 -0.96 -22.68
CA VAL A 218 4.37 -1.07 -21.40
C VAL A 218 2.86 -0.96 -21.60
N LEU A 219 2.40 -0.06 -22.47
CA LEU A 219 0.98 0.06 -22.81
C LEU A 219 0.46 -1.21 -23.47
N GLY A 220 1.22 -1.79 -24.41
CA GLY A 220 0.89 -3.06 -25.06
C GLY A 220 0.81 -4.20 -24.04
N LEU A 221 1.78 -4.28 -23.12
CA LEU A 221 1.76 -5.25 -22.03
C LEU A 221 0.52 -5.08 -21.13
N SER A 222 0.17 -3.85 -20.76
CA SER A 222 -1.04 -3.56 -19.99
C SER A 222 -2.29 -4.03 -20.73
N VAL A 223 -2.46 -3.67 -22.00
CA VAL A 223 -3.65 -4.04 -22.77
C VAL A 223 -3.77 -5.55 -22.93
N LEU A 224 -2.66 -6.27 -23.12
CA LEU A 224 -2.66 -7.73 -23.21
C LEU A 224 -2.99 -8.40 -21.87
N SER A 225 -2.38 -7.92 -20.78
CA SER A 225 -2.66 -8.36 -19.41
C SER A 225 -4.12 -8.11 -19.03
N ASP A 226 -4.62 -6.90 -19.29
CA ASP A 226 -6.00 -6.51 -19.03
C ASP A 226 -6.99 -7.31 -19.90
N ARG A 227 -6.64 -7.63 -21.16
CA ARG A 227 -7.43 -8.53 -22.02
C ARG A 227 -7.48 -9.96 -21.48
N ALA A 228 -6.39 -10.44 -20.88
CA ALA A 228 -6.34 -11.76 -20.26
C ALA A 228 -7.18 -11.81 -18.98
N TYR A 229 -7.12 -10.75 -18.15
CA TYR A 229 -7.90 -10.64 -16.92
C TYR A 229 -9.40 -10.45 -17.17
N TYR A 230 -9.78 -9.44 -17.94
CA TYR A 230 -11.18 -9.04 -18.14
C TYR A 230 -11.90 -9.86 -19.22
N SER A 231 -11.17 -10.65 -20.01
CA SER A 231 -11.71 -11.36 -21.19
C SER A 231 -12.25 -10.46 -22.31
N ILE A 232 -12.07 -9.14 -22.21
CA ILE A 232 -12.49 -8.13 -23.20
C ILE A 232 -11.38 -7.11 -23.44
N TRP A 233 -11.35 -6.48 -24.61
CA TRP A 233 -10.38 -5.43 -24.91
C TRP A 233 -10.74 -4.14 -24.19
N THR A 234 -9.95 -3.78 -23.20
CA THR A 234 -10.14 -2.56 -22.40
C THR A 234 -8.83 -1.84 -22.18
N LEU A 235 -8.92 -0.53 -21.95
CA LEU A 235 -7.80 0.29 -21.53
C LEU A 235 -8.18 1.00 -20.22
N PRO A 236 -7.87 0.40 -19.05
CA PRO A 236 -8.29 0.93 -17.76
C PRO A 236 -7.86 2.37 -17.48
N PRO A 237 -6.65 2.85 -17.84
CA PRO A 237 -6.28 4.26 -17.64
C PRO A 237 -7.21 5.25 -18.34
N LEU A 238 -7.68 4.93 -19.55
CA LEU A 238 -8.60 5.77 -20.31
C LEU A 238 -10.01 5.73 -19.69
N ARG A 239 -10.46 4.55 -19.27
CA ARG A 239 -11.74 4.38 -18.57
C ARG A 239 -11.74 5.11 -17.24
N PHE A 240 -10.66 5.04 -16.48
CA PHE A 240 -10.46 5.79 -15.25
C PHE A 240 -10.60 7.30 -15.49
N LEU A 241 -9.95 7.82 -16.54
CA LEU A 241 -10.04 9.24 -16.90
C LEU A 241 -11.46 9.64 -17.27
N TYR A 242 -12.11 8.85 -18.14
CA TYR A 242 -13.50 9.07 -18.53
C TYR A 242 -14.44 9.04 -17.32
N PHE A 243 -14.29 8.04 -16.45
CA PHE A 243 -15.16 7.86 -15.30
C PHE A 243 -14.99 8.97 -14.25
N ASN A 244 -13.75 9.38 -13.95
CA ASN A 244 -13.50 10.43 -12.95
C ASN A 244 -13.82 11.84 -13.46
N ILE A 245 -13.60 12.13 -14.76
CA ILE A 245 -13.85 13.46 -15.33
C ILE A 245 -15.31 13.60 -15.78
N ALA A 246 -15.89 12.60 -16.44
CA ALA A 246 -17.22 12.73 -17.04
C ALA A 246 -18.36 12.37 -16.07
N GLN A 247 -18.12 11.51 -15.08
CA GLN A 247 -19.19 11.03 -14.17
C GLN A 247 -19.09 11.59 -12.74
N SER A 248 -18.08 12.41 -12.44
CA SER A 248 -17.89 13.15 -11.17
C SER A 248 -18.03 12.31 -9.88
N LEU A 249 -17.85 10.99 -9.96
CA LEU A 249 -18.07 10.07 -8.84
C LEU A 249 -17.11 10.31 -7.67
N ALA A 250 -15.97 10.98 -7.90
CA ALA A 250 -15.07 11.38 -6.83
C ALA A 250 -15.77 12.22 -5.73
N VAL A 251 -16.85 12.94 -6.07
CA VAL A 251 -17.67 13.68 -5.10
C VAL A 251 -18.39 12.76 -4.11
N PHE A 252 -18.76 11.54 -4.52
CA PHE A 252 -19.43 10.54 -3.66
C PHE A 252 -18.57 10.17 -2.44
N TYR A 253 -17.25 10.12 -2.62
CA TYR A 253 -16.30 9.79 -1.55
C TYR A 253 -15.90 11.00 -0.68
N GLY A 254 -16.54 12.14 -0.88
CA GLY A 254 -16.37 13.35 -0.07
C GLY A 254 -15.78 14.54 -0.82
N ARG A 255 -15.89 15.73 -0.21
CA ARG A 255 -15.31 16.97 -0.70
C ARG A 255 -14.35 17.55 0.33
N ASN A 256 -13.15 17.89 -0.12
CA ASN A 256 -12.10 18.44 0.73
C ASN A 256 -11.73 19.85 0.30
N ARG A 257 -11.31 20.68 1.27
CA ARG A 257 -10.89 22.07 1.01
C ARG A 257 -9.71 22.14 0.02
N PRO A 258 -9.59 23.19 -0.81
CA PRO A 258 -8.49 23.31 -1.77
C PRO A 258 -7.10 23.33 -1.12
N ASP A 259 -6.98 23.87 0.09
CA ASP A 259 -5.72 24.04 0.82
C ASP A 259 -5.23 22.76 1.55
N TYR A 260 -6.05 21.70 1.59
CA TYR A 260 -5.80 20.45 2.32
C TYR A 260 -4.38 19.89 2.15
N TYR A 261 -3.83 19.83 0.93
CA TYR A 261 -2.49 19.26 0.74
C TYR A 261 -1.38 20.10 1.39
N PHE A 262 -1.58 21.41 1.54
CA PHE A 262 -0.60 22.30 2.15
C PHE A 262 -0.78 22.40 3.67
N THR A 263 -2.02 22.38 4.16
CA THR A 263 -2.35 22.53 5.58
C THR A 263 -2.35 21.22 6.36
N GLU A 264 -2.68 20.09 5.72
CA GLU A 264 -2.82 18.79 6.36
C GLU A 264 -1.93 17.72 5.69
N GLY A 265 -1.95 17.64 4.36
CA GLY A 265 -1.23 16.60 3.60
C GLY A 265 0.28 16.62 3.80
N LEU A 266 0.94 17.76 3.52
CA LEU A 266 2.39 17.91 3.68
C LEU A 266 2.83 17.83 5.16
N PRO A 267 2.13 18.45 6.13
CA PRO A 267 2.43 18.24 7.55
C PRO A 267 2.29 16.79 8.01
N LEU A 268 1.26 16.06 7.57
CA LEU A 268 1.10 14.65 7.91
C LEU A 268 2.21 13.80 7.28
N LEU A 269 2.58 14.09 6.03
CA LEU A 269 3.58 13.35 5.28
C LEU A 269 5.00 13.54 5.84
N LEU A 270 5.35 14.77 6.24
CA LEU A 270 6.71 15.13 6.66
C LEU A 270 6.89 15.21 8.17
N THR A 271 5.80 15.22 8.96
CA THR A 271 5.84 15.28 10.43
C THR A 271 6.84 16.33 10.93
N THR A 272 7.90 15.91 11.64
CA THR A 272 8.94 16.79 12.16
C THR A 272 10.00 17.19 11.14
N ALA A 273 10.03 16.55 9.96
CA ALA A 273 10.91 16.90 8.85
C ALA A 273 10.39 18.10 8.02
N LEU A 274 9.14 18.52 8.24
CA LEU A 274 8.48 19.62 7.54
C LEU A 274 9.31 20.91 7.48
N PRO A 275 9.83 21.48 8.59
CA PRO A 275 10.61 22.73 8.53
C PRO A 275 11.88 22.58 7.69
N PHE A 276 12.57 21.44 7.77
CA PHE A 276 13.76 21.18 6.97
C PHE A 276 13.43 21.05 5.49
N ALA A 277 12.33 20.36 5.14
CA ALA A 277 11.87 20.25 3.76
C ALA A 277 11.46 21.61 3.18
N ALA A 278 10.77 22.45 3.96
CA ALA A 278 10.36 23.79 3.53
C ALA A 278 11.57 24.71 3.25
N VAL A 279 12.56 24.72 4.14
CA VAL A 279 13.81 25.46 3.94
C VAL A 279 14.59 24.91 2.74
N GLY A 280 14.65 23.58 2.60
CA GLY A 280 15.33 22.92 1.48
C GLY A 280 14.68 23.22 0.13
N LEU A 281 13.36 23.23 0.09
CA LEU A 281 12.56 23.62 -1.08
C LEU A 281 12.85 25.07 -1.47
N TRP A 282 12.83 25.99 -0.50
CA TRP A 282 13.13 27.40 -0.73
C TRP A 282 14.57 27.61 -1.24
N GLN A 283 15.55 26.94 -0.65
CA GLN A 283 16.96 26.98 -1.10
C GLN A 283 17.12 26.44 -2.53
N ALA A 284 16.49 25.31 -2.85
CA ALA A 284 16.56 24.70 -4.19
C ALA A 284 15.94 25.56 -5.30
N LEU A 285 14.99 26.44 -4.96
CA LEU A 285 14.40 27.39 -5.89
C LEU A 285 15.17 28.72 -6.00
N ARG A 286 15.70 29.24 -4.88
CA ARG A 286 16.38 30.55 -4.82
C ARG A 286 17.85 30.50 -5.24
N VAL A 287 18.57 29.43 -4.92
CA VAL A 287 20.03 29.33 -5.15
C VAL A 287 20.38 29.23 -6.64
N SER A 288 19.39 29.10 -7.53
CA SER A 288 19.56 29.19 -8.98
C SER A 288 20.07 30.56 -9.44
N ALA A 289 20.15 31.55 -8.55
CA ALA A 289 20.53 32.93 -8.86
C ALA A 289 21.82 33.44 -8.17
N LEU A 290 22.46 32.71 -7.24
CA LEU A 290 23.40 33.35 -6.29
C LEU A 290 24.76 32.67 -5.98
N THR A 291 25.09 31.47 -6.47
CA THR A 291 26.38 30.82 -6.10
C THR A 291 27.03 30.03 -7.25
N ASP A 292 28.27 30.40 -7.60
CA ASP A 292 29.14 29.76 -8.62
C ASP A 292 29.82 28.45 -8.16
N ASP A 293 29.75 28.06 -6.89
CA ASP A 293 30.56 26.96 -6.32
C ASP A 293 29.92 25.55 -6.37
N ALA A 294 28.64 25.43 -6.75
CA ALA A 294 27.98 24.12 -6.89
C ALA A 294 27.99 23.68 -8.36
N SER A 295 28.33 22.41 -8.63
CA SER A 295 28.28 21.89 -10.00
C SER A 295 26.88 22.16 -10.60
N PRO A 296 26.79 22.79 -11.78
CA PRO A 296 25.51 23.28 -12.33
C PRO A 296 24.49 22.15 -12.53
N LEU A 297 24.98 20.91 -12.72
CA LEU A 297 24.18 19.71 -12.82
C LEU A 297 23.45 19.35 -11.52
N ASN A 298 24.13 19.40 -10.38
CA ASN A 298 23.54 19.00 -9.08
C ASN A 298 22.46 19.98 -8.64
N HIS A 299 22.68 21.27 -8.86
CA HIS A 299 21.67 22.29 -8.60
C HIS A 299 20.46 22.14 -9.54
N GLY A 300 20.69 21.82 -10.82
CA GLY A 300 19.63 21.53 -11.78
C GLY A 300 18.72 20.36 -11.34
N ILE A 301 19.30 19.31 -10.73
CA ILE A 301 18.53 18.18 -10.18
C ILE A 301 17.66 18.64 -9.01
N LEU A 302 18.24 19.33 -8.01
CA LEU A 302 17.50 19.84 -6.85
C LEU A 302 16.35 20.77 -7.24
N SER A 303 16.59 21.67 -8.18
CA SER A 303 15.56 22.59 -8.68
C SER A 303 14.41 21.84 -9.34
N ARG A 304 14.68 20.77 -10.10
CA ARG A 304 13.64 19.92 -10.70
C ARG A 304 12.84 19.19 -9.63
N LEU A 305 13.50 18.58 -8.64
CA LEU A 305 12.82 17.91 -7.51
C LEU A 305 11.91 18.89 -6.74
N ALA A 306 12.38 20.12 -6.50
CA ALA A 306 11.62 21.16 -5.84
C ALA A 306 10.38 21.58 -6.65
N ARG A 307 10.54 21.84 -7.95
CA ARG A 307 9.42 22.19 -8.84
C ARG A 307 8.38 21.07 -8.90
N THR A 308 8.81 19.82 -9.03
CA THR A 308 7.88 18.66 -9.02
C THR A 308 7.12 18.56 -7.70
N SER A 309 7.79 18.77 -6.57
CA SER A 309 7.18 18.73 -5.24
C SER A 309 6.17 19.87 -4.98
N ILE A 310 6.14 20.90 -5.84
CA ILE A 310 5.17 22.00 -5.78
C ILE A 310 4.04 21.80 -6.80
N VAL A 311 4.40 21.45 -8.04
CA VAL A 311 3.42 21.26 -9.13
C VAL A 311 2.44 20.15 -8.78
N MET A 312 2.89 19.04 -8.20
CA MET A 312 2.02 17.92 -7.89
C MET A 312 0.94 18.28 -6.85
N PRO A 313 1.25 18.81 -5.65
CA PRO A 313 0.24 19.28 -4.71
C PRO A 313 -0.69 20.36 -5.29
N LEU A 314 -0.15 21.32 -6.05
CA LEU A 314 -0.97 22.38 -6.67
C LEU A 314 -2.01 21.81 -7.64
N MET A 315 -1.61 20.89 -8.51
CA MET A 315 -2.52 20.27 -9.48
C MET A 315 -3.54 19.36 -8.78
N LEU A 316 -3.12 18.63 -7.74
CA LEU A 316 -4.04 17.83 -6.93
C LEU A 316 -4.97 18.69 -6.07
N SER A 317 -4.63 19.93 -5.72
CA SER A 317 -5.55 20.83 -5.01
C SER A 317 -6.81 21.17 -5.81
N LEU A 318 -6.79 21.00 -7.13
CA LEU A 318 -7.92 21.24 -8.04
C LEU A 318 -8.98 20.13 -7.99
N ILE A 319 -8.65 18.93 -7.51
CA ILE A 319 -9.62 17.82 -7.41
C ILE A 319 -10.46 17.93 -6.12
N SER A 320 -11.74 17.56 -6.21
CA SER A 320 -12.68 17.66 -5.08
C SER A 320 -12.35 16.69 -3.95
N HIS A 321 -12.09 15.42 -4.29
CA HIS A 321 -11.66 14.38 -3.35
C HIS A 321 -10.14 14.43 -3.15
N LYS A 322 -9.66 14.26 -1.92
CA LYS A 322 -8.24 14.40 -1.60
C LYS A 322 -7.82 13.32 -0.60
N GLU A 323 -6.61 12.82 -0.78
CA GLU A 323 -6.04 11.80 0.09
C GLU A 323 -4.53 11.98 0.23
N VAL A 324 -4.00 11.85 1.44
CA VAL A 324 -2.56 12.05 1.70
C VAL A 324 -1.69 11.07 0.90
N ARG A 325 -2.16 9.85 0.63
CA ARG A 325 -1.42 8.87 -0.20
C ARG A 325 -1.12 9.36 -1.61
N PHE A 326 -1.88 10.32 -2.14
CA PHE A 326 -1.58 10.90 -3.46
C PHE A 326 -0.26 11.67 -3.44
N LEU A 327 0.22 12.13 -2.27
CA LEU A 327 1.52 12.80 -2.13
C LEU A 327 2.71 11.85 -1.89
N TYR A 328 2.48 10.56 -1.65
CA TYR A 328 3.58 9.60 -1.39
C TYR A 328 4.68 9.60 -2.46
N PRO A 329 4.37 9.73 -3.77
CA PRO A 329 5.43 9.74 -4.78
C PRO A 329 6.45 10.89 -4.66
N ILE A 330 6.12 12.01 -4.01
CA ILE A 330 7.06 13.13 -3.80
C ILE A 330 7.81 13.05 -2.46
N LEU A 331 7.47 12.11 -1.58
CA LEU A 331 8.14 11.95 -0.29
C LEU A 331 9.67 11.78 -0.40
N PRO A 332 10.21 10.94 -1.32
CA PRO A 332 11.65 10.84 -1.52
C PRO A 332 12.31 12.17 -1.90
N PHE A 333 11.62 13.00 -2.70
CA PHE A 333 12.14 14.28 -3.16
C PHE A 333 12.22 15.26 -2.00
N LEU A 334 11.19 15.31 -1.16
CA LEU A 334 11.12 16.15 0.03
C LEU A 334 12.18 15.74 1.07
N HIS A 335 12.45 14.45 1.25
CA HIS A 335 13.55 13.96 2.09
C HIS A 335 14.93 14.32 1.55
N ILE A 336 15.14 14.25 0.23
CA ILE A 336 16.40 14.71 -0.37
C ILE A 336 16.56 16.21 -0.13
N LEU A 337 15.52 17.02 -0.37
CA LEU A 337 15.56 18.46 -0.16
C LEU A 337 15.81 18.84 1.31
N SER A 338 15.28 18.07 2.26
CA SER A 338 15.47 18.32 3.69
C SER A 338 16.86 17.95 4.22
N ALA A 339 17.62 17.12 3.49
CA ALA A 339 18.91 16.60 3.94
C ALA A 339 19.95 17.71 4.21
N ARG A 340 20.07 18.70 3.31
CA ARG A 340 21.05 19.80 3.49
C ARG A 340 20.70 20.67 4.71
N PRO A 341 19.47 21.23 4.85
CA PRO A 341 19.08 21.96 6.06
C PRO A 341 19.24 21.16 7.36
N LEU A 342 18.98 19.85 7.33
CA LEU A 342 19.17 18.99 8.50
C LEU A 342 20.66 18.84 8.86
N SER A 343 21.52 18.62 7.86
CA SER A 343 22.97 18.49 8.08
C SER A 343 23.62 19.80 8.56
N THR A 344 23.13 20.96 8.11
CA THR A 344 23.59 22.27 8.62
C THR A 344 23.07 22.56 10.03
N PHE A 345 21.90 22.02 10.38
CA PHE A 345 21.37 22.08 11.75
C PHE A 345 22.19 21.20 12.71
N LEU A 346 22.65 20.03 12.26
CA LEU A 346 23.42 19.04 13.03
C LEU A 346 24.85 18.81 12.46
N PRO A 347 25.75 19.80 12.54
CA PRO A 347 27.16 19.57 12.20
C PRO A 347 27.82 18.58 13.17
N PRO A 348 28.97 17.95 12.82
CA PRO A 348 29.67 16.98 13.67
C PRO A 348 29.91 17.46 15.11
N HIS A 349 30.21 18.75 15.28
CA HIS A 349 30.43 19.40 16.58
C HIS A 349 29.23 20.28 17.01
N ALA A 350 28.00 19.87 16.69
CA ALA A 350 26.79 20.61 17.06
C ALA A 350 26.68 20.83 18.58
N ARG A 351 26.18 22.01 18.97
CA ARG A 351 25.83 22.34 20.36
C ARG A 351 24.89 21.27 20.95
N PRO A 352 25.02 20.93 22.24
CA PRO A 352 24.19 19.89 22.87
C PRO A 352 22.70 20.18 22.77
N SER A 353 22.30 21.46 22.79
CA SER A 353 20.90 21.87 22.59
C SER A 353 20.34 21.43 21.23
N ARG A 354 21.09 21.58 20.14
CA ARG A 354 20.64 21.17 18.79
C ARG A 354 20.55 19.65 18.66
N ARG A 355 21.49 18.92 19.26
CA ARG A 355 21.45 17.45 19.34
C ARG A 355 20.22 16.97 20.13
N THR A 356 19.91 17.65 21.24
CA THR A 356 18.73 17.35 22.06
C THR A 356 17.45 17.58 21.27
N VAL A 357 17.32 18.72 20.57
CA VAL A 357 16.16 18.99 19.70
C VAL A 357 16.01 17.91 18.64
N ALA A 358 17.08 17.57 17.92
CA ALA A 358 17.02 16.51 16.91
C ALA A 358 16.65 15.13 17.49
N GLY A 359 17.17 14.81 18.69
CA GLY A 359 16.80 13.62 19.43
C GLY A 359 15.31 13.59 19.78
N LEU A 360 14.74 14.72 20.21
CA LEU A 360 13.30 14.85 20.47
C LEU A 360 12.48 14.69 19.19
N LEU A 361 12.88 15.31 18.08
CA LEU A 361 12.18 15.15 16.80
C LEU A 361 12.20 13.69 16.32
N LEU A 362 13.34 13.00 16.44
CA LEU A 362 13.45 11.59 16.11
C LEU A 362 12.58 10.72 17.03
N LEU A 363 12.62 10.98 18.34
CA LEU A 363 11.81 10.26 19.33
C LEU A 363 10.32 10.41 19.02
N THR A 364 9.85 11.61 18.69
CA THR A 364 8.46 11.84 18.29
C THR A 364 8.06 10.98 17.09
N ASN A 365 8.90 10.87 16.06
CA ASN A 365 8.62 10.00 14.91
C ASN A 365 8.61 8.52 15.28
N ILE A 366 9.56 8.07 16.11
CA ILE A 366 9.62 6.68 16.56
C ILE A 366 8.36 6.33 17.35
N THR A 367 7.90 7.22 18.25
CA THR A 367 6.68 7.03 19.03
C THR A 367 5.45 6.99 18.13
N ILE A 368 5.31 7.93 17.19
CA ILE A 368 4.19 7.93 16.22
C ILE A 368 4.21 6.65 15.38
N ALA A 369 5.37 6.28 14.84
CA ALA A 369 5.51 5.08 14.02
C ALA A 369 5.19 3.81 14.83
N GLY A 370 5.67 3.71 16.07
CA GLY A 370 5.37 2.61 16.97
C GLY A 370 3.89 2.50 17.29
N TYR A 371 3.25 3.60 17.67
CA TYR A 371 1.81 3.64 17.96
C TYR A 371 0.96 3.29 16.74
N ALA A 372 1.22 3.94 15.61
CA ALA A 372 0.46 3.73 14.37
C ALA A 372 0.64 2.31 13.80
N SER A 373 1.80 1.67 14.02
CA SER A 373 2.11 0.33 13.50
C SER A 373 1.68 -0.82 14.42
N GLN A 374 1.51 -0.57 15.72
CA GLN A 374 1.30 -1.61 16.73
C GLN A 374 -0.02 -1.50 17.49
N VAL A 375 -0.62 -0.31 17.55
CA VAL A 375 -1.74 -0.02 18.46
C VAL A 375 -2.97 0.51 17.72
N HIS A 376 -2.82 1.52 16.88
CA HIS A 376 -3.95 2.18 16.24
C HIS A 376 -4.63 1.28 15.19
N GLN A 377 -5.95 1.09 15.30
CA GLN A 377 -6.77 0.25 14.42
C GLN A 377 -6.28 -1.21 14.34
N ARG A 378 -5.86 -1.78 15.46
CA ARG A 378 -5.34 -3.16 15.52
C ARG A 378 -6.44 -4.23 15.49
N GLY A 379 -7.56 -3.98 16.16
CA GLY A 379 -8.64 -4.95 16.38
C GLY A 379 -9.22 -5.53 15.09
N VAL A 380 -9.27 -4.76 14.01
CA VAL A 380 -9.78 -5.22 12.71
C VAL A 380 -8.83 -6.17 11.97
N ILE A 381 -7.55 -6.20 12.31
CA ILE A 381 -6.61 -7.23 11.83
C ILE A 381 -6.67 -8.44 12.76
N ASP A 382 -6.64 -8.21 14.06
CA ASP A 382 -6.66 -9.28 15.07
C ASP A 382 -7.93 -10.14 14.98
N VAL A 383 -9.08 -9.57 14.61
CA VAL A 383 -10.33 -10.34 14.46
C VAL A 383 -10.28 -11.34 13.30
N LEU A 384 -9.58 -11.01 12.21
CA LEU A 384 -9.39 -11.91 11.06
C LEU A 384 -8.51 -13.10 11.46
N HIS A 385 -7.45 -12.83 12.23
CA HIS A 385 -6.66 -13.89 12.84
C HIS A 385 -7.49 -14.75 13.79
N TYR A 386 -8.31 -14.15 14.66
CA TYR A 386 -9.17 -14.90 15.58
C TYR A 386 -10.12 -15.85 14.85
N ILE A 387 -10.85 -15.35 13.82
CA ILE A 387 -11.77 -16.16 13.02
C ILE A 387 -11.03 -17.30 12.30
N ARG A 388 -9.86 -17.02 11.72
CA ARG A 388 -9.03 -18.02 11.04
C ARG A 388 -8.58 -19.12 12.00
N HIS A 389 -8.01 -18.77 13.14
CA HIS A 389 -7.56 -19.76 14.14
C HIS A 389 -8.74 -20.55 14.73
N LYS A 390 -9.91 -19.93 14.89
CA LYS A 390 -11.13 -20.64 15.31
C LYS A 390 -11.60 -21.65 14.27
N HIS A 391 -11.50 -21.32 12.98
CA HIS A 391 -11.80 -22.25 11.89
C HIS A 391 -10.79 -23.41 11.86
N GLU A 392 -9.50 -23.11 11.99
CA GLU A 392 -8.42 -24.10 12.01
C GLU A 392 -8.55 -25.06 13.20
N SER A 393 -8.90 -24.57 14.39
CA SER A 393 -9.07 -25.42 15.58
C SER A 393 -10.28 -26.36 15.45
N ARG A 394 -11.37 -25.89 14.84
CA ARG A 394 -12.57 -26.69 14.57
C ARG A 394 -12.32 -27.79 13.54
N ASN A 395 -11.46 -27.54 12.56
CA ASN A 395 -11.12 -28.48 11.49
C ASN A 395 -9.78 -29.21 11.73
N ASN A 396 -9.21 -29.12 12.94
CA ASN A 396 -7.95 -29.78 13.26
C ASN A 396 -8.17 -31.30 13.41
N PRO A 397 -7.49 -32.15 12.62
CA PRO A 397 -7.67 -33.60 12.63
C PRO A 397 -7.34 -34.28 13.98
N SER A 398 -6.68 -33.57 14.90
CA SER A 398 -6.29 -34.07 16.23
C SER A 398 -7.46 -34.29 17.20
N SER A 399 -8.65 -33.71 16.92
CA SER A 399 -9.83 -33.79 17.79
C SER A 399 -10.78 -34.96 17.46
N HIS A 400 -10.48 -35.74 16.41
CA HIS A 400 -11.27 -36.90 16.02
C HIS A 400 -10.56 -38.20 16.37
N THR A 401 -10.77 -38.65 17.61
CA THR A 401 -10.48 -40.02 18.01
C THR A 401 -11.40 -41.00 17.25
N THR A 402 -10.77 -41.83 16.43
CA THR A 402 -11.18 -43.17 15.98
C THR A 402 -12.43 -43.33 15.09
N SER A 403 -12.17 -43.91 13.90
CA SER A 403 -13.06 -44.76 13.09
C SER A 403 -14.29 -44.16 12.40
N SER A 404 -14.12 -43.09 11.63
CA SER A 404 -15.13 -42.64 10.66
C SER A 404 -14.48 -42.09 9.37
N PRO A 405 -15.19 -42.15 8.22
CA PRO A 405 -14.66 -41.69 6.92
C PRO A 405 -14.21 -40.21 7.00
N PRO A 406 -13.39 -39.69 6.05
CA PRO A 406 -12.83 -38.34 6.15
C PRO A 406 -13.95 -37.34 6.45
N ALA A 407 -13.88 -36.74 7.64
CA ALA A 407 -14.89 -35.81 8.12
C ALA A 407 -14.96 -34.63 7.13
N ALA A 408 -16.17 -34.32 6.66
CA ALA A 408 -16.39 -33.17 5.79
C ALA A 408 -15.90 -31.90 6.51
N VAL A 409 -15.09 -31.08 5.81
CA VAL A 409 -14.59 -29.81 6.37
C VAL A 409 -15.78 -28.96 6.80
N LEU A 410 -15.80 -28.54 8.06
CA LEU A 410 -16.90 -27.77 8.62
C LEU A 410 -16.79 -26.31 8.15
N ASN A 411 -17.82 -25.85 7.46
CA ASN A 411 -17.93 -24.46 7.06
C ASN A 411 -18.10 -23.55 8.28
N THR A 412 -17.48 -22.38 8.25
CA THR A 412 -17.62 -21.34 9.28
C THR A 412 -18.30 -20.12 8.68
N THR A 413 -19.43 -19.68 9.24
CA THR A 413 -20.16 -18.50 8.74
C THR A 413 -19.89 -17.27 9.60
N VAL A 414 -19.66 -16.13 8.95
CA VAL A 414 -19.29 -14.87 9.62
C VAL A 414 -20.04 -13.69 8.98
N GLY A 415 -20.62 -12.82 9.79
CA GLY A 415 -21.21 -11.56 9.32
C GLY A 415 -20.50 -10.37 9.95
N PHE A 416 -20.05 -9.43 9.12
CA PHE A 416 -19.39 -8.19 9.55
C PHE A 416 -20.39 -7.03 9.47
N LEU A 417 -20.93 -6.63 10.63
CA LEU A 417 -21.80 -5.46 10.81
C LEU A 417 -20.94 -4.24 11.17
N MET A 418 -20.11 -3.83 10.22
CA MET A 418 -19.12 -2.76 10.36
C MET A 418 -19.25 -1.85 9.14
N PRO A 419 -18.84 -0.56 9.23
CA PRO A 419 -18.70 0.26 8.03
C PRO A 419 -17.85 -0.46 6.98
N CYS A 420 -18.13 -0.24 5.69
CA CYS A 420 -17.46 -0.97 4.63
C CYS A 420 -15.93 -0.81 4.67
N HIS A 421 -15.21 -1.79 4.14
CA HIS A 421 -13.74 -1.83 4.16
C HIS A 421 -13.15 -1.58 5.56
N SER A 422 -13.77 -2.09 6.64
CA SER A 422 -13.15 -2.00 7.98
C SER A 422 -12.06 -3.04 8.20
N THR A 423 -12.18 -4.20 7.58
CA THR A 423 -11.28 -5.33 7.72
C THR A 423 -10.75 -5.75 6.35
N PRO A 424 -9.57 -6.39 6.28
CA PRO A 424 -9.19 -7.17 5.11
C PRO A 424 -10.15 -8.35 4.88
N TRP A 425 -10.05 -9.01 3.73
CA TRP A 425 -10.99 -10.07 3.35
C TRP A 425 -10.33 -11.43 3.08
N ARG A 426 -10.52 -12.02 1.90
CA ARG A 426 -10.12 -13.40 1.58
C ARG A 426 -8.61 -13.59 1.72
N SER A 427 -7.84 -12.58 1.33
CA SER A 427 -6.37 -12.57 1.47
C SER A 427 -5.88 -12.76 2.91
N HIS A 428 -6.73 -12.52 3.92
CA HIS A 428 -6.41 -12.73 5.34
C HIS A 428 -7.18 -13.89 5.97
N LEU A 429 -8.38 -14.23 5.47
CA LEU A 429 -9.12 -15.41 5.90
C LEU A 429 -8.54 -16.72 5.36
N VAL A 430 -7.94 -16.70 4.17
CA VAL A 430 -7.29 -17.81 3.45
C VAL A 430 -8.24 -18.94 3.03
N TYR A 431 -9.02 -19.51 3.96
CA TYR A 431 -9.80 -20.75 3.77
C TYR A 431 -11.16 -20.51 3.12
N PRO A 432 -11.44 -20.99 1.89
CA PRO A 432 -12.71 -20.77 1.18
C PRO A 432 -13.96 -21.22 1.95
N GLU A 433 -13.81 -22.17 2.88
CA GLU A 433 -14.85 -22.70 3.78
C GLU A 433 -15.32 -21.70 4.84
N ILE A 434 -14.56 -20.61 5.04
CA ILE A 434 -15.02 -19.44 5.80
C ILE A 434 -15.91 -18.60 4.87
N ASN A 435 -17.22 -18.73 5.05
CA ASN A 435 -18.25 -17.99 4.34
C ASN A 435 -18.57 -16.70 5.10
N ALA A 436 -17.93 -15.61 4.69
CA ALA A 436 -18.10 -14.30 5.28
C ALA A 436 -18.96 -13.38 4.40
N TRP A 437 -19.68 -12.45 5.01
CA TRP A 437 -20.32 -11.32 4.32
C TRP A 437 -20.18 -10.04 5.15
N ALA A 438 -20.20 -8.88 4.49
CA ALA A 438 -20.07 -7.56 5.11
C ALA A 438 -21.09 -6.58 4.51
N LEU A 439 -21.33 -5.46 5.20
CA LEU A 439 -22.07 -4.33 4.64
C LEU A 439 -21.29 -3.72 3.48
N THR A 440 -21.96 -3.50 2.35
CA THR A 440 -21.36 -2.96 1.13
C THR A 440 -21.49 -1.44 1.04
N CYS A 441 -20.56 -0.80 0.35
CA CYS A 441 -20.62 0.63 0.01
C CYS A 441 -20.40 0.83 -1.50
N GLU A 442 -21.24 0.17 -2.29
CA GLU A 442 -21.13 0.27 -3.75
C GLU A 442 -21.59 1.67 -4.20
N PRO A 443 -20.88 2.30 -5.15
CA PRO A 443 -21.32 3.59 -5.63
C PRO A 443 -22.55 3.48 -6.54
N PRO A 444 -23.28 4.59 -6.74
CA PRO A 444 -24.46 4.66 -7.60
C PRO A 444 -24.11 4.63 -9.10
N ILE A 445 -23.53 3.52 -9.59
CA ILE A 445 -23.10 3.37 -10.99
C ILE A 445 -24.30 3.39 -11.93
N ASP A 446 -25.32 2.61 -11.59
CA ASP A 446 -26.53 2.42 -12.40
C ASP A 446 -27.63 3.44 -12.10
N VAL A 447 -27.37 4.38 -11.18
CA VAL A 447 -28.32 5.42 -10.80
C VAL A 447 -28.12 6.67 -11.68
N PRO A 448 -29.19 7.22 -12.29
CA PRO A 448 -29.16 8.47 -13.05
C PRO A 448 -28.58 9.64 -12.25
N LEU A 449 -27.87 10.56 -12.92
CA LEU A 449 -27.11 11.66 -12.29
C LEU A 449 -27.96 12.55 -11.37
N ASP A 450 -29.23 12.78 -11.72
CA ASP A 450 -30.21 13.56 -10.97
C ASP A 450 -30.64 12.91 -9.65
N GLN A 451 -30.47 11.59 -9.52
CA GLN A 451 -30.90 10.81 -8.35
C GLN A 451 -29.73 10.38 -7.46
N ARG A 452 -28.47 10.65 -7.87
CA ARG A 452 -27.28 10.25 -7.12
C ARG A 452 -27.13 10.96 -5.78
N ASP A 453 -27.65 12.18 -5.65
CA ASP A 453 -27.57 12.94 -4.40
C ASP A 453 -28.45 12.33 -3.29
N MET A 454 -29.44 11.50 -3.65
CA MET A 454 -30.32 10.79 -2.72
C MET A 454 -29.90 9.32 -2.50
N TYR A 455 -28.86 8.85 -3.18
CA TYR A 455 -28.40 7.47 -3.06
C TYR A 455 -27.74 7.24 -1.71
N LEU A 456 -28.15 6.16 -1.04
CA LEU A 456 -27.51 5.64 0.15
C LEU A 456 -27.02 4.23 -0.16
N ASP A 457 -25.79 3.94 0.26
CA ASP A 457 -25.27 2.58 0.18
C ASP A 457 -25.76 1.72 1.35
N GLU A 458 -25.56 0.40 1.27
CA GLU A 458 -26.05 -0.55 2.28
C GLU A 458 -25.50 -0.25 3.69
N ALA A 459 -24.25 0.19 3.79
CA ALA A 459 -23.66 0.55 5.08
C ALA A 459 -24.29 1.83 5.63
N ASP A 460 -24.52 2.84 4.81
CA ASP A 460 -25.20 4.06 5.25
C ASP A 460 -26.67 3.82 5.57
N GLU A 461 -27.40 3.01 4.81
CA GLU A 461 -28.77 2.55 5.14
C GLU A 461 -28.84 1.82 6.49
N PHE A 462 -27.80 1.06 6.84
CA PHE A 462 -27.72 0.35 8.11
C PHE A 462 -27.57 1.30 9.30
N TYR A 463 -26.77 2.35 9.18
CA TYR A 463 -26.48 3.29 10.27
C TYR A 463 -27.45 4.49 10.33
N ILE A 464 -28.07 4.88 9.22
CA ILE A 464 -29.00 6.01 9.18
C ILE A 464 -30.33 5.66 9.87
N ASN A 465 -30.98 6.65 10.49
CA ASN A 465 -32.29 6.46 11.11
C ASN A 465 -33.30 5.90 10.08
N PRO A 466 -34.05 4.83 10.40
CA PRO A 466 -34.41 4.31 11.72
C PRO A 466 -33.42 3.31 12.36
N GLY A 467 -32.23 3.15 11.79
CA GLY A 467 -31.06 2.53 12.41
C GLY A 467 -30.97 1.01 12.28
N PRO A 468 -29.93 0.41 12.92
CA PRO A 468 -29.58 -1.00 12.79
C PRO A 468 -30.72 -1.97 13.09
N LYS A 469 -31.57 -1.64 14.07
CA LYS A 469 -32.69 -2.50 14.52
C LYS A 469 -33.67 -2.79 13.40
N ARG A 470 -34.05 -1.76 12.65
CA ARG A 470 -35.00 -1.91 11.54
C ARG A 470 -34.32 -2.63 10.38
N TRP A 471 -33.10 -2.24 10.05
CA TRP A 471 -32.35 -2.88 8.97
C TRP A 471 -32.22 -4.40 9.20
N LEU A 472 -31.88 -4.83 10.43
CA LEU A 472 -31.77 -6.24 10.78
C LEU A 472 -33.10 -6.98 10.66
N ARG A 473 -34.22 -6.38 11.06
CA ARG A 473 -35.56 -6.97 10.93
C ARG A 473 -35.95 -7.21 9.48
N ASP A 474 -35.58 -6.28 8.61
CA ASP A 474 -35.98 -6.28 7.20
C ASP A 474 -35.08 -7.21 6.36
N ASN A 475 -33.79 -7.29 6.69
CA ASN A 475 -32.76 -7.99 5.90
C ASN A 475 -32.31 -9.35 6.46
N MET A 476 -32.47 -9.63 7.75
CA MET A 476 -32.09 -10.91 8.37
C MET A 476 -33.27 -11.86 8.53
N GLU A 477 -32.99 -13.17 8.54
CA GLU A 477 -33.97 -14.19 8.92
C GLU A 477 -34.58 -13.90 10.31
N SER A 478 -35.75 -14.48 10.59
CA SER A 478 -36.44 -14.24 11.87
C SER A 478 -35.57 -14.63 13.06
N ILE A 479 -35.55 -13.78 14.10
CA ILE A 479 -34.82 -14.03 15.36
C ILE A 479 -35.24 -15.38 16.00
N ASN A 480 -36.46 -15.87 15.72
CA ASN A 480 -36.94 -17.16 16.19
C ASN A 480 -36.07 -18.35 15.74
N THR A 481 -35.26 -18.21 14.69
CA THR A 481 -34.33 -19.27 14.26
C THR A 481 -33.12 -19.40 15.20
N ILE A 482 -32.86 -18.40 16.04
CA ILE A 482 -31.69 -18.30 16.93
C ILE A 482 -32.04 -18.12 18.42
N THR A 483 -33.32 -18.16 18.78
CA THR A 483 -33.76 -18.08 20.19
C THR A 483 -33.34 -19.31 21.00
N SER A 484 -33.05 -19.08 22.28
CA SER A 484 -32.59 -20.10 23.23
C SER A 484 -33.70 -21.07 23.68
N SER A 485 -34.97 -20.72 23.49
CA SER A 485 -36.15 -21.44 23.99
C SER A 485 -36.73 -22.49 23.04
N GLY A 486 -36.22 -22.60 21.80
CA GLY A 486 -36.69 -23.58 20.81
C GLY A 486 -36.01 -24.95 20.94
N SER A 487 -36.79 -26.03 20.78
CA SER A 487 -36.22 -27.37 20.49
C SER A 487 -35.47 -27.34 19.15
N ARG A 488 -34.33 -28.04 19.04
CA ARG A 488 -33.55 -28.18 17.78
C ARG A 488 -34.43 -28.59 16.59
N SER A 489 -35.44 -29.43 16.83
CA SER A 489 -36.41 -29.86 15.81
C SER A 489 -37.41 -28.76 15.42
N ALA A 490 -37.86 -27.96 16.39
CA ALA A 490 -38.76 -26.82 16.13
C ALA A 490 -38.04 -25.69 15.39
N GLN A 491 -36.74 -25.49 15.65
CA GLN A 491 -35.88 -24.56 14.95
C GLN A 491 -35.60 -25.01 13.51
N PHE A 492 -35.32 -26.31 13.30
CA PHE A 492 -35.19 -26.89 11.97
C PHE A 492 -36.46 -26.68 11.15
N LEU A 493 -37.64 -26.94 11.74
CA LEU A 493 -38.93 -26.69 11.10
C LEU A 493 -39.17 -25.20 10.82
N ALA A 494 -38.84 -24.30 11.74
CA ALA A 494 -38.92 -22.86 11.53
C ALA A 494 -37.96 -22.36 10.43
N SER A 495 -36.79 -23.00 10.27
CA SER A 495 -35.83 -22.70 9.19
C SER A 495 -36.27 -23.24 7.82
N GLN A 496 -37.19 -24.21 7.78
CA GLN A 496 -37.76 -24.76 6.54
C GLN A 496 -39.05 -24.07 6.10
N ASP A 497 -39.75 -23.39 7.01
CA ASP A 497 -40.98 -22.69 6.68
C ASP A 497 -40.67 -21.44 5.80
N PRO A 498 -41.21 -21.39 4.56
CA PRO A 498 -41.04 -20.27 3.63
C PRO A 498 -41.46 -18.91 4.20
N LYS A 499 -42.31 -18.90 5.24
CA LYS A 499 -42.74 -17.69 5.93
C LYS A 499 -41.59 -17.02 6.70
N PHE A 500 -40.61 -17.79 7.17
CA PHE A 500 -39.43 -17.29 7.91
C PHE A 500 -38.17 -17.23 7.04
N ARG A 501 -38.13 -18.03 5.95
CA ARG A 501 -37.18 -17.87 4.84
C ARG A 501 -37.76 -16.99 3.74
N ALA A 502 -37.71 -15.67 3.93
CA ALA A 502 -37.88 -14.81 2.77
C ALA A 502 -36.71 -15.09 1.81
N LYS A 503 -37.01 -15.30 0.52
CA LYS A 503 -36.04 -15.59 -0.56
C LYS A 503 -34.86 -14.60 -0.65
N TYR A 504 -34.99 -13.44 0.01
CA TYR A 504 -34.04 -12.32 -0.03
C TYR A 504 -33.38 -11.98 1.33
N ARG A 505 -33.69 -12.72 2.41
CA ARG A 505 -33.13 -12.46 3.74
C ARG A 505 -31.89 -13.30 4.02
N ARG A 506 -30.93 -12.73 4.74
CA ARG A 506 -29.67 -13.39 5.11
C ARG A 506 -29.86 -14.26 6.35
N PRO A 507 -29.32 -15.50 6.36
CA PRO A 507 -29.31 -16.32 7.55
C PRO A 507 -28.39 -15.72 8.62
N TRP A 508 -28.71 -16.00 9.88
CA TRP A 508 -27.85 -15.60 11.00
C TRP A 508 -26.53 -16.40 10.98
N PRO A 509 -25.36 -15.74 10.98
CA PRO A 509 -24.07 -16.41 10.93
C PRO A 509 -23.69 -17.05 12.28
N GLN A 510 -22.67 -17.89 12.30
CA GLN A 510 -22.14 -18.42 13.57
C GLN A 510 -21.38 -17.36 14.37
N ASN A 511 -20.80 -16.37 13.69
CA ASN A 511 -20.01 -15.30 14.28
C ASN A 511 -20.47 -13.95 13.72
N LEU A 512 -20.87 -13.02 14.59
CA LEU A 512 -21.15 -11.63 14.26
C LEU A 512 -19.99 -10.76 14.73
N VAL A 513 -19.46 -9.94 13.83
CA VAL A 513 -18.32 -9.03 14.10
C VAL A 513 -18.77 -7.59 13.93
N PHE A 514 -18.50 -6.75 14.93
CA PHE A 514 -18.88 -5.33 14.92
C PHE A 514 -17.99 -4.49 15.85
N PHE A 515 -18.05 -3.16 15.73
CA PHE A 515 -17.39 -2.24 16.67
C PHE A 515 -18.25 -2.03 17.92
N ALA A 516 -17.63 -1.85 19.08
CA ALA A 516 -18.32 -1.63 20.35
C ALA A 516 -19.31 -0.45 20.32
N ALA A 517 -19.12 0.53 19.42
CA ALA A 517 -20.10 1.59 19.16
C ALA A 517 -21.51 1.08 18.78
N LEU A 518 -21.62 -0.11 18.20
CA LEU A 518 -22.89 -0.75 17.81
C LEU A 518 -23.46 -1.69 18.89
N GLU A 519 -22.74 -1.88 19.99
CA GLU A 519 -23.03 -2.93 20.98
C GLU A 519 -24.39 -2.75 21.67
N ASP A 520 -24.76 -1.52 22.03
CA ASP A 520 -26.02 -1.26 22.73
C ASP A 520 -27.24 -1.53 21.85
N GLU A 521 -27.18 -1.16 20.56
CA GLU A 521 -28.23 -1.45 19.58
C GLU A 521 -28.40 -2.96 19.37
N LEU A 522 -27.29 -3.71 19.26
CA LEU A 522 -27.33 -5.16 19.09
C LEU A 522 -27.78 -5.88 20.36
N LYS A 523 -27.44 -5.38 21.55
CA LYS A 523 -27.91 -5.96 22.82
C LYS A 523 -29.42 -5.91 22.92
N GLU A 524 -30.05 -4.84 22.45
CA GLU A 524 -31.51 -4.72 22.45
C GLU A 524 -32.17 -5.71 21.47
N VAL A 525 -31.58 -5.92 20.29
CA VAL A 525 -32.13 -6.83 19.27
C VAL A 525 -31.90 -8.30 19.61
N LEU A 526 -30.75 -8.64 20.18
CA LEU A 526 -30.30 -10.02 20.35
C LEU A 526 -30.33 -10.52 21.80
N LYS A 527 -30.93 -9.77 22.72
CA LYS A 527 -30.99 -10.07 24.17
C LYS A 527 -31.44 -11.51 24.50
N ASP A 528 -32.46 -12.00 23.81
CA ASP A 528 -33.12 -13.28 24.07
C ASP A 528 -32.64 -14.40 23.11
N THR A 529 -31.47 -14.22 22.51
CA THR A 529 -30.88 -15.17 21.55
C THR A 529 -29.73 -15.97 22.16
N ARG A 530 -29.19 -16.92 21.40
CA ARG A 530 -27.99 -17.69 21.79
C ARG A 530 -26.66 -16.98 21.52
N TYR A 531 -26.68 -15.74 21.03
CA TYR A 531 -25.44 -14.99 20.82
C TYR A 531 -24.83 -14.56 22.13
N LYS A 532 -23.53 -14.85 22.30
CA LYS A 532 -22.73 -14.37 23.42
C LYS A 532 -21.40 -13.82 22.95
N GLU A 533 -20.86 -12.86 23.68
CA GLU A 533 -19.50 -12.38 23.45
C GLU A 533 -18.50 -13.52 23.66
N CYS A 534 -17.75 -13.82 22.60
CA CYS A 534 -16.73 -14.86 22.61
C CYS A 534 -15.33 -14.31 22.39
N TRP A 535 -15.21 -13.09 21.86
CA TRP A 535 -13.94 -12.39 21.71
C TRP A 535 -14.14 -10.88 21.67
N ARG A 536 -13.17 -10.16 22.23
CA ARG A 536 -13.06 -8.71 22.18
C ARG A 536 -11.60 -8.34 21.99
N GLY A 537 -11.32 -7.48 21.03
CA GLY A 537 -9.97 -7.03 20.70
C GLY A 537 -9.88 -5.52 20.63
N PHE A 538 -8.85 -4.96 21.26
CA PHE A 538 -8.60 -3.53 21.25
C PHE A 538 -8.43 -3.01 19.82
N ASN A 539 -9.21 -1.98 19.46
CA ASN A 539 -9.12 -1.36 18.14
C ASN A 539 -8.26 -0.10 18.14
N SER A 540 -8.73 0.96 18.81
CA SER A 540 -8.08 2.27 18.83
C SER A 540 -8.61 3.12 19.97
N HIS A 541 -7.78 4.04 20.48
CA HIS A 541 -8.19 5.05 21.46
C HIS A 541 -9.10 6.12 20.86
N PHE A 542 -8.96 6.41 19.57
CA PHE A 542 -9.73 7.42 18.85
C PHE A 542 -9.92 7.02 17.39
N HIS A 543 -10.98 7.54 16.78
CA HIS A 543 -11.28 7.38 15.35
C HIS A 543 -12.06 8.62 14.90
N ASP A 544 -11.87 9.04 13.65
CA ASP A 544 -12.61 10.17 13.05
C ASP A 544 -14.08 9.80 12.75
N ASP A 545 -14.33 8.61 12.21
CA ASP A 545 -15.66 8.00 12.11
C ASP A 545 -16.15 7.45 13.46
N GLY A 546 -17.20 8.06 14.02
CA GLY A 546 -17.84 7.64 15.27
C GLY A 546 -18.33 6.19 15.28
N ARG A 547 -18.65 5.63 14.11
CA ARG A 547 -19.10 4.23 13.94
C ARG A 547 -17.98 3.21 14.16
N ARG A 548 -16.71 3.65 14.14
CA ARG A 548 -15.51 2.80 14.26
C ARG A 548 -14.81 2.93 15.63
N ILE A 549 -15.45 3.63 16.58
CA ILE A 549 -14.92 3.84 17.93
C ILE A 549 -15.12 2.59 18.79
N GLY A 550 -14.16 2.36 19.69
CA GLY A 550 -14.18 1.26 20.65
C GLY A 550 -13.63 -0.04 20.07
N ASP A 551 -13.64 -1.09 20.88
CA ASP A 551 -13.08 -2.39 20.55
C ASP A 551 -13.82 -3.08 19.41
N VAL A 552 -13.17 -4.02 18.73
CA VAL A 552 -13.85 -4.96 17.85
C VAL A 552 -14.37 -6.12 18.71
N VAL A 553 -15.66 -6.41 18.60
CA VAL A 553 -16.36 -7.44 19.37
C VAL A 553 -16.84 -8.53 18.43
N VAL A 554 -16.72 -9.79 18.87
CA VAL A 554 -17.28 -10.95 18.19
C VAL A 554 -18.29 -11.62 19.09
N TRP A 555 -19.52 -11.75 18.60
CA TRP A 555 -20.56 -12.55 19.21
C TRP A 555 -20.70 -13.88 18.48
N CYS A 556 -20.65 -14.96 19.23
CA CYS A 556 -20.76 -16.31 18.73
C CYS A 556 -22.14 -16.88 19.08
N LEU A 557 -22.74 -17.59 18.13
CA LEU A 557 -23.96 -18.35 18.38
C LEU A 557 -23.58 -19.65 19.11
N ASP A 558 -23.95 -19.79 20.38
CA ASP A 558 -23.72 -21.01 21.16
C ASP A 558 -24.44 -22.21 20.50
N GLU A 559 -23.71 -23.28 20.16
CA GLU A 559 -24.24 -24.51 19.50
C GLU A 559 -25.12 -25.40 20.39
#